data_AF-A0A0F9JPF5-F1
#
_entry.id   AF-A0A0F9JPF5-F1
#
_cell.length_a   1.000
_cell.length_b   1.000
_cell.length_c   1.000
_cell.angle_alpha   90.00
_cell.angle_beta   90.00
_cell.angle_gamma   90.00
#
_symmetry.space_group_name_H-M   'P 1'
#
loop_
_entity.id
_entity.type
_entity.pdbx_description
1 polymer ?
#
loop_
_entity_poly.entity_id
_entity_poly.type
_entity_poly.pdbx_seq_one_letter_code
_entity_poly.pdbx_strand_id
1 'polypeptide(L)'
;MFDFSNYAEFVVMRHSNGMKSTLGNLFKITKLGMLWLSHTIEDPYQSEKKRGNTRIPAGIYDLGIRKVGGFHTRYKRRYPEMHKGMIEIMDVPNFKYVLVHSGNTHHDTAGCLLTTWTQEENIVKEGFGGRSRDAYKFVYQQMIHTVRRVNTVRQRKCKILYIDLCREKFGFKK
;
A
#
# COMPACT_ATOMS: atom_id res chain seq x y z
N MET A 1 6.83 23.24 1.35
CA MET A 1 6.58 21.85 1.78
C MET A 1 5.14 21.53 1.43
N PHE A 2 4.86 20.45 0.66
CA PHE A 2 3.47 20.12 0.32
C PHE A 2 2.73 19.64 1.59
N ASP A 3 1.67 20.36 1.98
CA ASP A 3 0.83 19.97 3.11
C ASP A 3 -0.26 18.99 2.65
N PHE A 4 0.00 17.69 2.86
CA PHE A 4 -0.95 16.63 2.55
C PHE A 4 -1.96 16.37 3.68
N SER A 5 -1.84 17.07 4.83
CA SER A 5 -2.61 16.75 6.04
C SER A 5 -4.12 16.97 5.90
N ASN A 6 -4.52 17.81 4.93
CA ASN A 6 -5.92 18.03 4.57
C ASN A 6 -6.49 16.96 3.63
N TYR A 7 -5.65 16.15 2.99
CA TYR A 7 -6.05 15.21 1.93
C TYR A 7 -6.03 13.75 2.36
N ALA A 8 -5.04 13.34 3.16
CA ALA A 8 -4.86 11.94 3.56
C ALA A 8 -4.11 11.79 4.89
N GLU A 9 -4.23 10.61 5.49
CA GLU A 9 -3.42 10.19 6.64
C GLU A 9 -2.18 9.42 6.24
N PHE A 10 -2.22 8.75 5.09
CA PHE A 10 -1.14 7.94 4.56
C PHE A 10 -0.82 8.32 3.13
N VAL A 11 0.45 8.14 2.75
CA VAL A 11 0.91 8.38 1.38
C VAL A 11 1.76 7.20 0.92
N VAL A 12 1.53 6.74 -0.30
CA VAL A 12 2.41 5.82 -1.02
C VAL A 12 3.09 6.61 -2.13
N MET A 13 4.40 6.77 -2.03
CA MET A 13 5.24 7.40 -3.07
C MET A 13 5.95 6.31 -3.86
N ARG A 14 5.55 6.12 -5.12
CA ARG A 14 6.16 5.13 -6.02
C ARG A 14 7.35 5.74 -6.72
N HIS A 15 8.52 5.18 -6.50
CA HIS A 15 9.78 5.70 -7.03
C HIS A 15 10.39 4.81 -8.13
N SER A 16 9.87 3.61 -8.37
CA SER A 16 10.31 2.78 -9.49
C SER A 16 9.16 1.99 -10.11
N ASN A 17 9.13 1.90 -11.45
CA ASN A 17 8.22 1.05 -12.19
C ASN A 17 9.03 0.13 -13.11
N GLY A 18 9.23 -1.11 -12.68
CA GLY A 18 9.91 -2.14 -13.45
C GLY A 18 8.94 -2.94 -14.31
N MET A 19 9.46 -3.94 -15.04
CA MET A 19 8.65 -4.77 -15.92
C MET A 19 7.60 -5.61 -15.16
N LYS A 20 7.94 -6.05 -13.94
CA LYS A 20 7.14 -6.99 -13.14
C LYS A 20 6.53 -6.37 -11.89
N SER A 21 7.00 -5.22 -11.44
CA SER A 21 6.57 -4.65 -10.17
C SER A 21 6.68 -3.13 -10.16
N THR A 22 5.96 -2.52 -9.23
CA THR A 22 6.16 -1.13 -8.82
C THR A 22 6.73 -1.09 -7.42
N LEU A 23 7.79 -0.32 -7.21
CA LEU A 23 8.38 -0.08 -5.89
C LEU A 23 8.01 1.30 -5.38
N GLY A 24 7.74 1.38 -4.09
CA GLY A 24 7.41 2.63 -3.42
C GLY A 24 7.79 2.66 -1.94
N ASN A 25 7.39 3.75 -1.29
CA ASN A 25 7.50 3.94 0.15
C ASN A 25 6.16 4.38 0.71
N LEU A 26 5.75 3.76 1.83
CA LEU A 26 4.57 4.12 2.60
C LEU A 26 4.98 5.05 3.75
N PHE A 27 4.24 6.13 3.91
CA PHE A 27 4.43 7.11 4.97
C PHE A 27 3.11 7.40 5.68
N LYS A 28 3.22 7.79 6.96
CA LYS A 28 2.14 8.42 7.74
C LYS A 28 2.35 9.92 7.78
N ILE A 29 1.31 10.67 7.47
CA ILE A 29 1.33 12.13 7.55
C ILE A 29 1.13 12.55 9.01
N THR A 30 2.00 13.43 9.49
CA THR A 30 1.98 13.98 10.84
C THR A 30 2.03 15.51 10.77
N LYS A 31 1.81 16.19 11.90
CA LYS A 31 1.94 17.65 11.97
C LYS A 31 3.35 18.17 11.65
N LEU A 32 4.37 17.33 11.83
CA LEU A 32 5.78 17.70 11.64
C LEU A 32 6.34 17.27 10.28
N GLY A 33 5.53 16.63 9.44
CA GLY A 33 5.96 16.04 8.18
C GLY A 33 5.56 14.57 8.06
N MET A 34 6.31 13.82 7.25
CA MET A 34 5.99 12.44 6.91
C MET A 34 6.88 11.46 7.67
N LEU A 35 6.25 10.57 8.44
CA LEU A 35 6.93 9.45 9.10
C LEU A 35 6.98 8.26 8.13
N TRP A 36 8.18 7.83 7.75
CA TRP A 36 8.35 6.62 6.94
C TRP A 36 7.89 5.37 7.71
N LEU A 37 7.16 4.49 7.04
CA LEU A 37 6.64 3.25 7.64
C LEU A 37 7.24 1.99 7.04
N SER A 38 7.35 1.91 5.71
CA SER A 38 7.90 0.74 5.03
C SER A 38 8.21 1.05 3.56
N HIS A 39 9.04 0.20 2.95
CA HIS A 39 9.01 0.02 1.51
C HIS A 39 7.72 -0.70 1.11
N THR A 40 7.34 -0.54 -0.15
CA THR A 40 6.15 -1.17 -0.72
C THR A 40 6.44 -1.82 -2.06
N ILE A 41 5.73 -2.93 -2.33
CA ILE A 41 5.75 -3.61 -3.62
C ILE A 41 4.29 -3.74 -4.09
N GLU A 42 4.06 -3.39 -5.34
CA GLU A 42 2.81 -3.59 -6.06
C GLU A 42 3.10 -4.27 -7.40
N ASP A 43 2.06 -4.71 -8.09
CA ASP A 43 2.10 -5.10 -9.49
C ASP A 43 2.67 -3.99 -10.41
N PRO A 44 2.98 -4.27 -11.69
CA PRO A 44 3.42 -3.23 -12.61
C PRO A 44 2.25 -2.34 -13.04
N TYR A 45 2.56 -1.17 -13.59
CA TYR A 45 1.56 -0.36 -14.28
C TYR A 45 1.02 -1.08 -15.53
N GLN A 46 -0.28 -0.99 -15.75
CA GLN A 46 -0.94 -1.37 -16.99
C GLN A 46 -1.96 -0.29 -17.34
N SER A 47 -2.11 0.04 -18.63
CA SER A 47 -3.16 0.96 -19.11
C SER A 47 -4.56 0.40 -18.86
N GLU A 48 -4.69 -0.93 -18.95
CA GLU A 48 -5.93 -1.66 -18.70
C GLU A 48 -5.72 -2.69 -17.59
N LYS A 49 -6.76 -2.88 -16.77
CA LYS A 49 -6.65 -3.77 -15.61
C LYS A 49 -6.58 -5.23 -16.03
N LYS A 50 -5.46 -5.87 -15.69
CA LYS A 50 -5.25 -7.31 -15.72
C LYS A 50 -5.28 -7.86 -14.30
N ARG A 51 -6.14 -8.85 -14.06
CA ARG A 51 -6.31 -9.44 -12.72
C ARG A 51 -4.96 -9.96 -12.20
N GLY A 52 -4.54 -9.47 -11.04
CA GLY A 52 -3.29 -9.85 -10.37
C GLY A 52 -2.01 -9.47 -11.11
N ASN A 53 -2.09 -8.50 -12.03
CA ASN A 53 -0.94 -7.99 -12.79
C ASN A 53 -1.09 -6.47 -13.02
N THR A 54 -1.77 -5.76 -12.13
CA THR A 54 -1.99 -4.31 -12.29
C THR A 54 -1.99 -3.63 -10.93
N ARG A 55 -1.15 -2.60 -10.78
CA ARG A 55 -1.13 -1.77 -9.57
C ARG A 55 -2.40 -0.92 -9.41
N ILE A 56 -2.62 -0.45 -8.20
CA ILE A 56 -3.68 0.52 -7.87
C ILE A 56 -3.44 1.82 -8.67
N PRO A 57 -4.43 2.45 -9.31
CA PRO A 57 -4.21 3.74 -9.98
C PRO A 57 -3.75 4.82 -8.98
N ALA A 58 -2.94 5.80 -9.42
CA ALA A 58 -2.62 6.96 -8.58
C ALA A 58 -3.91 7.73 -8.25
N GLY A 59 -4.03 8.23 -7.02
CA GLY A 59 -5.27 8.83 -6.53
C GLY A 59 -5.43 8.74 -5.02
N ILE A 60 -6.56 9.21 -4.51
CA ILE A 60 -6.92 9.18 -3.08
C ILE A 60 -8.01 8.13 -2.88
N TYR A 61 -7.82 7.26 -1.90
CA TYR A 61 -8.75 6.19 -1.58
C TYR A 61 -9.08 6.17 -0.09
N ASP A 62 -10.28 5.70 0.24
CA ASP A 62 -10.69 5.48 1.62
C ASP A 62 -10.11 4.16 2.15
N LEU A 63 -9.83 4.14 3.45
CA LEU A 63 -9.37 2.96 4.18
C LEU A 63 -10.49 2.37 5.03
N GLY A 64 -10.64 1.05 4.92
CA GLY A 64 -11.62 0.24 5.66
C GLY A 64 -10.97 -0.84 6.51
N ILE A 65 -11.78 -1.45 7.38
CA ILE A 65 -11.40 -2.62 8.18
C ILE A 65 -12.29 -3.79 7.77
N ARG A 66 -11.71 -4.76 7.07
CA ARG A 66 -12.41 -5.95 6.57
C ARG A 66 -12.26 -7.14 7.50
N LYS A 67 -13.40 -7.71 7.93
CA LYS A 67 -13.44 -8.83 8.89
C LYS A 67 -13.89 -10.18 8.30
N VAL A 68 -13.82 -10.33 6.98
CA VAL A 68 -14.22 -11.57 6.28
C VAL A 68 -13.21 -11.94 5.19
N GLY A 69 -13.28 -13.18 4.69
CA GLY A 69 -12.42 -13.70 3.62
C GLY A 69 -11.15 -14.40 4.10
N GLY A 70 -10.47 -15.11 3.20
CA GLY A 70 -9.35 -15.99 3.54
C GLY A 70 -8.16 -15.29 4.20
N PHE A 71 -7.83 -14.07 3.78
CA PHE A 71 -6.78 -13.27 4.43
C PHE A 71 -7.14 -12.96 5.88
N HIS A 72 -8.39 -12.53 6.15
CA HIS A 72 -8.84 -12.27 7.51
C HIS A 72 -8.67 -13.51 8.40
N THR A 73 -9.13 -14.68 7.94
CA THR A 73 -9.01 -15.94 8.70
C THR A 73 -7.56 -16.33 8.96
N ARG A 74 -6.69 -16.26 7.94
CA ARG A 74 -5.27 -16.60 8.09
C ARG A 74 -4.55 -15.64 9.03
N TYR A 75 -4.80 -14.34 8.92
CA TYR A 75 -4.14 -13.33 9.75
C TYR A 75 -4.68 -13.31 11.17
N LYS A 76 -5.96 -13.66 11.39
CA LYS A 76 -6.52 -13.91 12.72
C LYS A 76 -5.78 -15.03 13.44
N ARG A 77 -5.50 -16.13 12.73
CA ARG A 77 -4.72 -17.25 13.30
C ARG A 77 -3.24 -16.89 13.50
N ARG A 78 -2.65 -16.14 12.57
CA ARG A 78 -1.22 -15.78 12.62
C ARG A 78 -0.90 -14.72 13.67
N TYR A 79 -1.81 -13.79 13.90
CA TYR A 79 -1.60 -12.63 14.79
C TYR A 79 -2.82 -12.40 15.70
N PRO A 80 -3.17 -13.34 16.59
CA PRO A 80 -4.45 -13.33 17.32
C PRO A 80 -4.65 -12.08 18.18
N GLU A 81 -3.59 -11.59 18.83
CA GLU A 81 -3.66 -10.42 19.71
C GLU A 81 -3.76 -9.10 18.91
N MET A 82 -2.98 -9.01 17.84
CA MET A 82 -2.84 -7.81 17.01
C MET A 82 -4.00 -7.63 16.02
N HIS A 83 -4.48 -8.71 15.40
CA HIS A 83 -5.38 -8.64 14.24
C HIS A 83 -6.81 -8.24 14.62
N LYS A 84 -7.29 -7.14 14.06
CA LYS A 84 -8.66 -6.61 14.24
C LYS A 84 -9.47 -6.54 12.94
N GLY A 85 -8.95 -7.15 11.87
CA GLY A 85 -9.47 -7.03 10.50
C GLY A 85 -8.37 -6.62 9.53
N MET A 86 -8.47 -7.00 8.26
CA MET A 86 -7.53 -6.54 7.24
C MET A 86 -7.75 -5.06 6.97
N ILE A 87 -6.66 -4.30 6.78
CA ILE A 87 -6.76 -2.95 6.20
C ILE A 87 -7.07 -3.11 4.72
N GLU A 88 -8.18 -2.52 4.28
CA GLU A 88 -8.64 -2.54 2.90
C GLU A 88 -8.59 -1.14 2.31
N ILE A 89 -8.09 -1.02 1.08
CA ILE A 89 -8.14 0.19 0.27
C ILE A 89 -9.43 0.10 -0.56
N MET A 90 -10.37 0.98 -0.28
CA MET A 90 -11.74 0.91 -0.77
C MET A 90 -11.91 1.67 -2.08
N ASP A 91 -12.95 1.30 -2.82
CA ASP A 91 -13.42 2.01 -4.01
C ASP A 91 -12.37 2.22 -5.11
N VAL A 92 -11.41 1.29 -5.18
CA VAL A 92 -10.40 1.25 -6.24
C VAL A 92 -11.06 0.78 -7.56
N PRO A 93 -11.08 1.60 -8.63
CA PRO A 93 -11.80 1.28 -9.86
C PRO A 93 -11.41 -0.07 -10.47
N ASN A 94 -12.38 -0.96 -10.67
CA ASN A 94 -12.21 -2.32 -11.21
C ASN A 94 -11.46 -3.31 -10.31
N PHE A 95 -11.07 -2.93 -9.08
CA PHE A 95 -10.49 -3.82 -8.09
C PHE A 95 -11.52 -4.21 -7.02
N LYS A 96 -11.27 -5.34 -6.35
CA LYS A 96 -12.02 -5.76 -5.16
C LYS A 96 -11.02 -6.33 -4.17
N TYR A 97 -11.25 -6.06 -2.89
CA TYR A 97 -10.46 -6.62 -1.79
C TYR A 97 -8.97 -6.28 -1.89
N VAL A 98 -8.66 -5.01 -2.11
CA VAL A 98 -7.29 -4.51 -2.13
C VAL A 98 -6.82 -4.37 -0.69
N LEU A 99 -5.89 -5.22 -0.26
CA LEU A 99 -5.44 -5.28 1.13
C LEU A 99 -4.04 -4.71 1.31
N VAL A 100 -3.72 -4.27 2.52
CA VAL A 100 -2.32 -4.09 2.94
C VAL A 100 -1.88 -5.36 3.65
N HIS A 101 -0.82 -6.01 3.19
CA HIS A 101 -0.36 -7.26 3.78
C HIS A 101 1.13 -7.55 3.57
N SER A 102 1.65 -8.59 4.24
CA SER A 102 3.03 -9.04 4.03
C SER A 102 3.16 -9.82 2.73
N GLY A 103 4.23 -9.61 1.99
CA GLY A 103 4.66 -10.38 0.82
C GLY A 103 6.06 -9.90 0.42
N ASN A 104 6.77 -10.67 -0.39
CA ASN A 104 8.17 -10.42 -0.70
C ASN A 104 8.40 -10.09 -2.18
N THR A 105 7.48 -10.48 -3.06
CA THR A 105 7.60 -10.27 -4.51
C THR A 105 6.26 -9.85 -5.12
N HIS A 106 6.28 -9.47 -6.41
CA HIS A 106 5.06 -9.13 -7.15
C HIS A 106 4.02 -10.27 -7.18
N HIS A 107 4.48 -11.53 -7.14
CA HIS A 107 3.61 -12.72 -7.08
C HIS A 107 2.73 -12.77 -5.82
N ASP A 108 3.17 -12.11 -4.74
CA ASP A 108 2.40 -12.03 -3.51
C ASP A 108 1.32 -10.93 -3.57
N THR A 109 1.42 -9.98 -4.51
CA THR A 109 0.54 -8.78 -4.49
C THR A 109 -0.88 -9.15 -4.88
N ALA A 110 -1.07 -9.83 -6.02
CA ALA A 110 -2.37 -9.99 -6.68
C ALA A 110 -3.20 -8.69 -6.75
N GLY A 111 -2.54 -7.54 -6.98
CA GLY A 111 -3.15 -6.20 -6.99
C GLY A 111 -3.30 -5.53 -5.61
N CYS A 112 -2.75 -6.11 -4.55
CA CYS A 112 -2.69 -5.54 -3.19
C CYS A 112 -1.39 -4.75 -2.94
N LEU A 113 -1.34 -4.06 -1.80
CA LEU A 113 -0.14 -3.33 -1.35
C LEU A 113 0.68 -4.20 -0.39
N LEU A 114 1.92 -4.52 -0.75
CA LEU A 114 2.85 -5.21 0.12
C LEU A 114 3.70 -4.24 0.94
N THR A 115 4.09 -4.65 2.15
CA THR A 115 4.97 -3.86 3.04
C THR A 115 6.23 -4.64 3.41
N THR A 116 7.41 -4.03 3.24
CA THR A 116 8.72 -4.66 3.51
C THR A 116 9.68 -3.68 4.18
N TRP A 117 10.68 -4.18 4.92
CA TRP A 117 11.69 -3.31 5.56
C TRP A 117 12.92 -3.09 4.70
N THR A 118 13.28 -4.06 3.87
CA THR A 118 14.33 -3.92 2.86
C THR A 118 13.71 -4.07 1.48
N GLN A 119 14.38 -3.52 0.48
CA GLN A 119 13.94 -3.57 -0.90
C GLN A 119 15.14 -3.59 -1.84
N GLU A 120 15.13 -4.53 -2.77
CA GLU A 120 16.04 -4.60 -3.90
C GLU A 120 15.42 -3.90 -5.11
N GLU A 121 16.26 -3.39 -6.00
CA GLU A 121 15.79 -2.75 -7.25
C GLU A 121 15.05 -3.73 -8.17
N ASN A 122 14.26 -3.20 -9.09
CA ASN A 122 13.40 -3.96 -9.99
C ASN A 122 13.53 -3.58 -11.47
N ILE A 123 14.64 -2.93 -11.84
CA ILE A 123 14.93 -2.46 -13.19
C ILE A 123 15.66 -3.54 -13.99
N VAL A 124 16.73 -4.10 -13.43
CA VAL A 124 17.53 -5.14 -14.14
C VAL A 124 17.14 -6.56 -13.75
N LYS A 125 16.45 -6.73 -12.62
CA LYS A 125 15.95 -8.02 -12.14
C LYS A 125 14.58 -7.88 -11.49
N GLU A 126 14.02 -8.99 -11.02
CA GLU A 126 12.77 -8.94 -10.27
C GLU A 126 12.97 -8.28 -8.89
N GLY A 127 12.12 -7.31 -8.59
CA GLY A 127 12.14 -6.64 -7.30
C GLY A 127 11.80 -7.60 -6.16
N PHE A 128 12.60 -7.55 -5.11
CA PHE A 128 12.42 -8.32 -3.88
C PHE A 128 12.35 -7.39 -2.68
N GLY A 129 11.54 -7.72 -1.69
CA GLY A 129 11.52 -7.03 -0.42
C GLY A 129 11.68 -7.99 0.75
N GLY A 130 12.53 -7.63 1.72
CA GLY A 130 12.86 -8.47 2.86
C GLY A 130 12.11 -8.10 4.14
N ARG A 131 12.06 -9.07 5.07
CA ARG A 131 11.45 -8.94 6.41
C ARG A 131 10.00 -8.43 6.39
N SER A 132 9.24 -8.86 5.38
CA SER A 132 7.85 -8.42 5.11
C SER A 132 6.88 -8.61 6.28
N ARG A 133 7.03 -9.69 7.05
CA ARG A 133 6.15 -9.98 8.20
C ARG A 133 6.33 -8.99 9.35
N ASP A 134 7.56 -8.57 9.60
CA ASP A 134 7.84 -7.66 10.70
C ASP A 134 7.51 -6.21 10.32
N ALA A 135 7.81 -5.83 9.06
CA ALA A 135 7.32 -4.59 8.47
C ALA A 135 5.79 -4.51 8.54
N TYR A 136 5.09 -5.59 8.17
CA TYR A 136 3.63 -5.65 8.25
C TYR A 136 3.12 -5.44 9.68
N LYS A 137 3.71 -6.06 10.71
CA LYS A 137 3.27 -5.88 12.11
C LYS A 137 3.33 -4.40 12.51
N PHE A 138 4.45 -3.74 12.21
CA PHE A 138 4.65 -2.33 12.52
C PHE A 138 3.65 -1.44 11.75
N VAL A 139 3.58 -1.60 10.43
CA VAL A 139 2.66 -0.83 9.57
C VAL A 139 1.22 -1.04 9.99
N TYR A 140 0.81 -2.29 10.22
CA TYR A 140 -0.55 -2.64 10.60
C TYR A 140 -0.98 -1.94 11.87
N GLN A 141 -0.13 -1.91 12.91
CA GLN A 141 -0.42 -1.21 14.17
C GLN A 141 -0.62 0.30 13.95
N GLN A 142 0.24 0.93 13.12
CA GLN A 142 0.11 2.35 12.79
C GLN A 142 -1.17 2.65 12.02
N MET A 143 -1.50 1.82 11.03
CA MET A 143 -2.70 1.99 10.19
C MET A 143 -3.98 1.71 10.98
N ILE A 144 -4.08 0.58 11.69
CA ILE A 144 -5.31 0.21 12.41
C ILE A 144 -5.67 1.23 13.50
N HIS A 145 -4.68 1.75 14.22
CA HIS A 145 -4.89 2.80 15.20
C HIS A 145 -5.41 4.08 14.54
N THR A 146 -4.78 4.50 13.44
CA THR A 146 -5.13 5.73 12.73
C THR A 146 -6.52 5.62 12.09
N VAL A 147 -6.84 4.51 11.41
CA VAL A 147 -8.15 4.27 10.81
C VAL A 147 -9.26 4.32 11.87
N ARG A 148 -9.07 3.63 13.00
CA ARG A 148 -10.04 3.67 14.11
C ARG A 148 -10.21 5.07 14.68
N ARG A 149 -9.11 5.76 14.96
CA ARG A 149 -9.14 7.12 15.51
C ARG A 149 -9.83 8.10 14.58
N VAL A 150 -9.54 8.08 13.28
CA VAL A 150 -10.16 8.98 12.30
C VAL A 150 -11.66 8.70 12.18
N ASN A 151 -12.04 7.43 12.08
CA ASN A 151 -13.45 7.04 11.98
C ASN A 151 -14.26 7.46 13.21
N THR A 152 -13.68 7.35 14.42
CA THR A 152 -14.40 7.66 15.67
C THR A 152 -14.34 9.15 16.03
N VAL A 153 -13.17 9.78 15.96
CA VAL A 153 -12.97 11.15 16.45
C VAL A 153 -13.34 12.19 15.41
N ARG A 154 -12.96 11.96 14.13
CA ARG A 154 -13.23 12.90 13.04
C ARG A 154 -14.51 12.56 12.27
N GLN A 155 -15.14 11.42 12.59
CA GLN A 155 -16.38 10.95 11.98
C GLN A 155 -16.34 10.92 10.43
N ARG A 156 -15.15 10.63 9.88
CA ARG A 156 -14.92 10.46 8.44
C ARG A 156 -14.05 9.25 8.16
N LYS A 157 -13.93 8.85 6.90
CA LYS A 157 -12.98 7.80 6.49
C LYS A 157 -11.55 8.33 6.54
N CYS A 158 -10.66 7.45 7.02
CA CYS A 158 -9.21 7.59 6.86
C CYS A 158 -8.85 7.41 5.39
N LYS A 159 -7.89 8.18 4.88
CA LYS A 159 -7.54 8.21 3.46
C LYS A 159 -6.07 7.87 3.22
N ILE A 160 -5.79 7.26 2.08
CA ILE A 160 -4.46 6.99 1.55
C ILE A 160 -4.30 7.61 0.16
N LEU A 161 -3.21 8.34 -0.05
CA LEU A 161 -2.88 8.98 -1.32
C LEU A 161 -1.76 8.22 -2.01
N TYR A 162 -1.95 7.86 -3.28
CA TYR A 162 -0.94 7.25 -4.15
C TYR A 162 -0.37 8.28 -5.11
N ILE A 163 0.95 8.44 -5.09
CA ILE A 163 1.72 9.37 -5.94
C ILE A 163 2.73 8.58 -6.77
N ASP A 164 2.73 8.81 -8.08
CA ASP A 164 3.70 8.24 -9.00
C ASP A 164 4.86 9.25 -9.20
N LEU A 165 5.99 9.05 -8.53
CA LEU A 165 7.24 9.80 -8.79
C LEU A 165 7.98 9.22 -10.01
N CYS A 166 7.77 7.94 -10.30
CA CYS A 166 8.33 7.22 -11.44
C CYS A 166 7.50 7.35 -12.73
N ARG A 167 6.51 8.25 -12.78
CA ARG A 167 5.83 8.57 -14.04
C ARG A 167 6.74 9.48 -14.87
N GLU A 168 7.66 8.87 -15.60
CA GLU A 168 8.12 9.51 -16.83
C GLU A 168 6.89 9.70 -17.72
N LYS A 169 6.69 10.92 -18.24
CA LYS A 169 6.12 11.03 -19.59
C LYS A 169 7.04 10.15 -20.43
N PHE A 170 6.59 8.99 -20.89
CA PHE A 170 7.32 8.25 -21.93
C PHE A 170 7.47 9.18 -23.12
N GLY A 171 8.64 9.81 -23.16
CA GLY A 171 9.03 10.92 -24.01
C GLY A 171 10.52 10.84 -24.27
N PHE A 172 11.08 9.63 -24.31
CA PHE A 172 12.12 9.34 -25.29
C PHE A 172 11.39 8.95 -26.58
N LYS A 173 11.00 9.97 -27.36
CA LYS A 173 11.01 9.78 -28.81
C LYS A 173 12.48 9.57 -29.19
N LYS A 174 12.72 8.55 -30.02
CA LYS A 174 14.00 8.34 -30.72
C LYS A 174 14.54 9.65 -31.29
#